data_AF-A0A8T4HI75-F1
#
_entry.id   AF-A0A8T4HI75-F1
#
_cell.length_a   1.000
_cell.length_b   1.000
_cell.length_c   1.000
_cell.angle_alpha   90.00
_cell.angle_beta   90.00
_cell.angle_gamma   90.00
#
_symmetry.space_group_name_H-M   'P 1'
#
loop_
_entity.id
_entity.type
_entity.pdbx_description
1 polymer ?
#
loop_
_entity_poly.entity_id
_entity_poly.type
_entity_poly.pdbx_seq_one_letter_code
_entity_poly.pdbx_strand_id
1 'polypeptide(L)' 'MADEPLLEVDHVDDHALGGRDHPTAMIALCPTCHAVKTRGAEGSMLRERLRKVAAELHAREMER' A
#
# COMPACT_ATOMS: atom_id res chain seq x y z
N MET A 1 -2.14 15.32 -21.04
CA MET A 1 -1.41 14.77 -19.89
C MET A 1 -2.06 13.45 -19.54
N ALA A 2 -1.54 12.33 -20.07
CA ALA A 2 -2.15 11.00 -19.93
C ALA A 2 -1.08 9.88 -19.87
N ASP A 3 0.14 10.21 -19.42
CA ASP A 3 1.28 9.28 -19.45
C ASP A 3 1.71 8.77 -18.07
N GLU A 4 1.01 9.17 -17.00
CA GLU A 4 1.28 8.67 -15.65
C GLU A 4 0.50 7.37 -15.37
N PRO A 5 1.11 6.41 -14.66
CA PRO A 5 0.42 5.17 -14.31
C PRO A 5 -0.79 5.46 -13.42
N LEU A 6 -1.92 4.81 -13.71
CA LEU A 6 -3.13 4.89 -12.90
C LEU A 6 -2.97 4.07 -11.61
N LEU A 7 -2.21 4.63 -10.66
CA LEU A 7 -1.92 4.06 -9.35
C LEU A 7 -2.05 5.14 -8.28
N GLU A 8 -2.42 4.71 -7.09
CA GLU A 8 -2.60 5.53 -5.90
C GLU A 8 -1.60 5.06 -4.83
N VAL A 9 -0.76 5.96 -4.32
CA VAL A 9 0.13 5.67 -3.19
C VAL A 9 -0.67 5.84 -1.90
N ASP A 10 -0.65 4.81 -1.05
CA ASP A 10 -1.53 4.74 0.11
C ASP A 10 -0.84 4.03 1.30
N HIS A 11 -1.17 4.43 2.53
CA HIS A 11 -0.60 3.88 3.78
C HIS A 11 -1.28 2.57 4.13
N VAL A 12 -0.56 1.44 4.14
CA VAL A 12 -1.13 0.09 4.40
C VAL A 12 -2.01 0.06 5.64
N ASP A 13 -1.55 0.68 6.73
CA ASP A 13 -2.34 1.00 7.91
C ASP A 13 -2.68 2.49 7.88
N ASP A 14 -3.95 2.83 8.12
CA ASP A 14 -4.44 4.19 7.89
C ASP A 14 -3.67 5.20 8.75
N HIS A 15 -3.13 6.25 8.12
CA HIS A 15 -2.35 7.26 8.83
C HIS A 15 -3.16 7.94 9.95
N ALA A 16 -4.46 8.14 9.71
CA ALA A 16 -5.40 8.66 10.71
C ALA A 16 -5.55 7.76 11.96
N LEU A 17 -5.24 6.46 11.86
CA LEU A 17 -5.25 5.50 12.96
C LEU A 17 -3.86 5.30 13.59
N GLY A 18 -2.89 6.18 13.27
CA GLY A 18 -1.51 6.08 13.75
C GLY A 18 -0.61 5.23 12.85
N GLY A 19 -1.05 4.89 11.64
CA GLY A 19 -0.22 4.23 10.63
C GLY A 19 1.03 5.06 10.32
N ARG A 20 2.18 4.41 10.19
CA ARG A 20 3.46 5.08 9.98
C ARG A 20 3.53 5.69 8.57
N ASP A 21 3.93 6.96 8.48
CA ASP A 21 4.26 7.61 7.22
C ASP A 21 5.71 7.30 6.82
N HIS A 22 5.94 6.09 6.32
CA HIS A 22 7.25 5.60 5.92
C HIS A 22 7.10 4.58 4.77
N PRO A 23 8.05 4.51 3.80
CA PRO A 23 7.93 3.60 2.65
C PRO A 23 7.68 2.13 2.99
N THR A 24 8.19 1.65 4.13
CA THR A 24 7.92 0.27 4.63
C THR A 24 6.45 0.00 4.98
N ALA A 25 5.64 1.05 5.14
CA ALA A 25 4.23 1.01 5.48
C ALA A 25 3.34 1.67 4.40
N MET A 26 3.88 1.93 3.21
CA MET A 26 3.18 2.54 2.08
C MET A 26 3.26 1.65 0.84
N ILE A 27 2.25 1.72 -0.03
CA ILE A 27 2.19 0.90 -1.24
C ILE A 27 1.40 1.59 -2.35
N ALA A 28 1.84 1.42 -3.60
CA ALA A 28 1.10 1.86 -4.78
C ALA A 28 0.06 0.79 -5.19
N LEU A 29 -1.21 1.18 -5.30
CA LEU A 29 -2.32 0.30 -5.64
C LEU A 29 -3.08 0.84 -6.85
N CYS A 30 -3.60 -0.05 -7.70
CA CYS A 30 -4.60 0.38 -8.67
C CYS A 30 -5.93 0.72 -7.95
N PRO A 31 -6.86 1.46 -8.61
CA PRO A 31 -8.12 1.87 -7.98
C PRO A 31 -8.95 0.69 -7.43
N THR A 32 -8.90 -0.47 -8.07
CA THR A 32 -9.60 -1.68 -7.61
C THR A 32 -8.96 -2.27 -6.35
N CYS A 33 -7.63 -2.36 -6.29
CA CYS A 33 -6.95 -2.87 -5.10
C CYS A 33 -7.14 -1.90 -3.91
N HIS A 34 -7.09 -0.60 -4.16
CA HIS A 34 -7.38 0.41 -3.15
C HIS A 34 -8.82 0.31 -2.64
N ALA A 35 -9.79 0.07 -3.53
CA ALA A 35 -11.18 -0.22 -3.15
C ALA A 35 -11.31 -1.44 -2.24
N VAL A 36 -10.67 -2.56 -2.57
CA VAL A 36 -10.71 -3.76 -1.72
C VAL A 36 -10.11 -3.49 -0.35
N LYS A 37 -8.98 -2.75 -0.29
CA LYS A 37 -8.31 -2.41 0.97
C LYS A 37 -9.19 -1.55 1.89
N THR A 38 -9.92 -0.59 1.33
CA THR A 38 -10.67 0.43 2.09
C THR A 38 -12.09 0.00 2.43
N ARG A 39 -12.78 -0.67 1.50
CA ARG A 39 -14.22 -0.99 1.60
C ARG A 39 -14.58 -2.45 1.30
N GLY A 40 -13.60 -3.29 0.93
CA GLY A 40 -13.83 -4.69 0.66
C GLY A 40 -13.98 -5.53 1.93
N ALA A 41 -14.80 -6.59 1.86
CA ALA A 41 -14.99 -7.53 2.97
C ALA A 41 -13.67 -8.16 3.45
N GLU A 42 -12.75 -8.43 2.52
CA GLU A 42 -11.44 -9.03 2.77
C GLU A 42 -10.32 -7.99 2.99
N GLY A 43 -10.68 -6.73 3.29
CA GLY A 43 -9.73 -5.63 3.40
C GLY A 43 -8.67 -5.85 4.49
N SER A 44 -9.03 -6.49 5.60
CA SER A 44 -8.10 -6.84 6.69
C SER A 44 -7.04 -7.85 6.25
N MET A 45 -7.44 -8.90 5.54
CA MET A 45 -6.52 -9.91 4.98
C MET A 45 -5.61 -9.28 3.92
N LEU A 46 -6.16 -8.40 3.07
CA LEU A 46 -5.36 -7.67 2.11
C LEU A 46 -4.32 -6.79 2.79
N ARG A 47 -4.69 -6.03 3.83
CA ARG A 47 -3.75 -5.19 4.60
C ARG A 47 -2.61 -6.02 5.20
N GLU A 48 -2.88 -7.20 5.77
CA GLU A 48 -1.82 -8.07 6.29
C GLU A 48 -0.83 -8.50 5.19
N ARG A 49 -1.34 -8.87 4.01
CA ARG A 49 -0.49 -9.19 2.87
C ARG A 49 0.33 -7.97 2.43
N LEU A 50 -0.29 -6.80 2.33
CA LEU A 50 0.39 -5.57 1.90
C LEU A 50 1.50 -5.14 2.86
N ARG A 51 1.37 -5.36 4.18
CA ARG A 51 2.44 -5.07 5.15
C ARG A 51 3.72 -5.85 4.83
N LYS A 52 3.58 -7.15 4.54
CA LYS A 52 4.71 -8.03 4.21
C LYS A 52 5.36 -7.57 2.89
N VAL A 53 4.54 -7.32 1.87
CA VAL A 53 5.01 -6.88 0.54
C VAL A 53 5.71 -5.53 0.60
N ALA A 54 5.15 -4.53 1.29
CA ALA A 54 5.76 -3.21 1.40
C ALA A 54 7.13 -3.26 2.10
N ALA A 55 7.25 -4.05 3.17
CA ALA A 55 8.52 -4.24 3.86
C ALA A 55 9.57 -4.95 2.97
N GLU A 56 9.17 -6.00 2.25
CA GLU A 56 10.06 -6.72 1.32
C GLU A 56 10.54 -5.84 0.16
N LEU A 57 9.63 -5.06 -0.45
CA LEU A 57 9.99 -4.15 -1.54
C LEU A 57 10.95 -3.06 -1.07
N HIS A 58 10.72 -2.50 0.12
CA HIS A 58 11.63 -1.52 0.70
C HIS A 58 13.01 -2.13 0.95
N ALA A 59 13.09 -3.31 1.57
CA ALA A 59 14.36 -3.98 1.83
C ALA A 59 15.16 -4.21 0.52
N ARG A 60 14.49 -4.67 -0.54
CA ARG A 60 15.11 -4.85 -1.86
C ARG A 60 15.64 -3.55 -2.46
N GLU A 61 14.92 -2.43 -2.29
CA GLU A 61 15.40 -1.14 -2.78
C GLU A 61 16.61 -0.64 -1.98
N MET A 62 16.67 -0.91 -0.68
CA MET A 62 17.83 -0.54 0.16
C MET A 62 19.09 -1.36 -0.17
N GLU A 63 18.94 -2.49 -0.87
CA GLU A 63 20.03 -3.35 -1.35
C GLU A 63 20.50 -2.99 -2.77
N ARG A 64 19.82 -2.09 -3.48
CA ARG A 64 20.19 -1.63 -4.84
C ARG A 64 21.22 -0.51 -4.83
#